data_AF-A0A918HA65-F1
#
_entry.id   AF-A0A918HA65-F1
#
_cell.length_a   1.000
_cell.length_b   1.000
_cell.length_c   1.000
_cell.angle_alpha   90.00
_cell.angle_beta   90.00
_cell.angle_gamma   90.00
#
_symmetry.space_group_name_H-M   'P 1'
#
loop_
_entity.id
_entity.type
_entity.pdbx_description
1 polymer ?
#
loop_
_entity_poly.entity_id
_entity_poly.type
_entity_poly.pdbx_seq_one_letter_code
_entity_poly.pdbx_strand_id
1 'polypeptide(L)'
;MAVLLKASGYPFALAGSVAAHAHGVPAVLQHDTDFCIRRQDVDGVVQSLREGGVEIVPSPEDWLVKARAGGEEIDLIFELSHRPVTDDMLQKAHVLAVDSVRMPVLAPHDMLSSRLAALSEQYCDFGRLLTIARALRERIDWDALRAEYQHEPLPDAFLYLLERLGVIEPRDAQKEGP
;
A
#
# COMPACT_ATOMS: atom_id res chain seq x y z
N MET A 1 1.49 4.53 17.61
CA MET A 1 0.90 5.34 16.51
C MET A 1 -0.59 5.07 16.25
N ALA A 2 -0.98 3.85 15.88
CA ALA A 2 -2.35 3.55 15.42
C ALA A 2 -3.50 3.97 16.37
N VAL A 3 -3.27 3.98 17.69
CA VAL A 3 -4.25 4.48 18.67
C VAL A 3 -4.48 5.99 18.50
N LEU A 4 -3.43 6.77 18.29
CA LEU A 4 -3.52 8.23 18.08
C LEU A 4 -4.20 8.55 16.74
N LEU A 5 -3.86 7.82 15.68
CA LEU A 5 -4.54 7.96 14.38
C LEU A 5 -6.04 7.68 14.48
N LYS A 6 -6.46 6.64 15.21
CA LYS A 6 -7.89 6.41 15.48
C LYS A 6 -8.53 7.53 16.28
N ALA A 7 -7.83 8.03 17.30
CA ALA A 7 -8.34 9.11 18.14
C ALA A 7 -8.51 10.43 17.37
N SER A 8 -7.73 10.64 16.30
CA SER A 8 -7.85 11.82 15.42
C SER A 8 -9.18 11.90 14.67
N GLY A 9 -9.88 10.77 14.50
CA GLY A 9 -11.15 10.70 13.75
C GLY A 9 -11.01 10.76 12.22
N TYR A 10 -9.79 10.92 11.68
CA TYR A 10 -9.55 10.93 10.25
C TYR A 10 -9.37 9.51 9.68
N PRO A 11 -9.87 9.23 8.46
CA PRO A 11 -9.61 7.96 7.77
C PRO A 11 -8.12 7.75 7.52
N PHE A 12 -7.64 6.53 7.75
CA PHE A 12 -6.27 6.12 7.46
C PHE A 12 -6.21 4.63 7.14
N ALA A 13 -5.13 4.17 6.52
CA ALA A 13 -4.83 2.76 6.34
C ALA A 13 -3.33 2.48 6.47
N LEU A 14 -2.96 1.39 7.14
CA LEU A 14 -1.58 0.90 7.18
C LEU A 14 -1.15 0.45 5.77
N ALA A 15 0.05 0.83 5.35
CA ALA A 15 0.63 0.52 4.05
C ALA A 15 2.00 -0.17 4.19
N GLY A 16 2.77 -0.21 3.10
CA GLY A 16 4.15 -0.67 3.13
C GLY A 16 4.32 -2.18 3.31
N SER A 17 5.47 -2.58 3.86
CA SER A 17 5.77 -3.99 4.14
C SER A 17 4.99 -4.53 5.34
N VAL A 18 4.71 -3.68 6.33
CA VAL A 18 3.93 -4.06 7.52
C VAL A 18 2.51 -4.43 7.12
N ALA A 19 1.89 -3.67 6.19
CA ALA A 19 0.62 -4.05 5.60
C ALA A 19 0.69 -5.40 4.86
N ALA A 20 1.73 -5.61 4.05
CA ALA A 20 1.93 -6.88 3.36
C ALA A 20 2.04 -8.04 4.35
N HIS A 21 2.78 -7.85 5.44
CA HIS A 21 2.91 -8.84 6.50
C HIS A 21 1.59 -9.15 7.20
N ALA A 22 0.80 -8.11 7.51
CA ALA A 22 -0.54 -8.27 8.07
C ALA A 22 -1.47 -9.08 7.15
N HIS A 23 -1.24 -9.04 5.83
CA HIS A 23 -1.95 -9.85 4.84
C HIS A 23 -1.44 -11.29 4.70
N GLY A 24 -0.37 -11.66 5.40
CA GLY A 24 0.23 -13.00 5.36
C GLY A 24 1.43 -13.14 4.44
N VAL A 25 1.97 -12.04 3.91
CA VAL A 25 3.24 -12.06 3.16
C VAL A 25 4.39 -12.28 4.15
N PRO A 26 5.37 -13.15 3.86
CA PRO A 26 6.54 -13.34 4.73
C PRO A 26 7.21 -12.00 5.05
N ALA A 27 7.51 -11.78 6.32
CA ALA A 27 8.06 -10.51 6.79
C ALA A 27 9.44 -10.25 6.17
N VAL A 28 9.66 -9.01 5.75
CA VAL A 28 10.99 -8.42 5.60
C VAL A 28 11.16 -7.51 6.80
N LEU A 29 12.28 -7.64 7.54
CA LEU A 29 12.61 -6.73 8.63
C LEU A 29 12.65 -5.29 8.09
N GLN A 30 11.67 -4.48 8.45
CA GLN A 30 11.67 -3.02 8.26
C GLN A 30 11.29 -2.36 9.57
N HIS A 31 11.93 -1.21 9.84
CA HIS A 31 11.75 -0.44 11.06
C HIS A 31 10.78 0.74 10.87
N ASP A 32 10.36 1.00 9.63
CA ASP A 32 9.52 2.15 9.29
C ASP A 32 8.07 1.69 9.07
N THR A 33 7.12 2.46 9.59
CA THR A 33 5.69 2.17 9.46
C THR A 33 5.01 3.20 8.58
N ASP A 34 4.41 2.75 7.48
CA ASP A 34 3.72 3.61 6.53
C ASP A 34 2.21 3.66 6.81
N PHE A 35 1.62 4.85 6.81
CA PHE A 35 0.17 5.06 6.84
C PHE A 35 -0.29 5.94 5.69
N CYS A 36 -1.28 5.49 4.95
CA CYS A 36 -2.00 6.29 3.97
C CYS A 36 -3.05 7.16 4.65
N ILE A 37 -3.05 8.47 4.35
CA ILE A 37 -4.06 9.46 4.77
C ILE A 37 -4.45 10.34 3.58
N ARG A 38 -5.58 11.05 3.64
CA ARG A 38 -5.96 11.96 2.56
C ARG A 38 -5.15 13.24 2.63
N ARG A 39 -4.76 13.78 1.48
CA ARG A 39 -4.02 15.06 1.39
C ARG A 39 -4.73 16.21 2.12
N GLN A 40 -6.06 16.26 2.04
CA GLN A 40 -6.87 17.29 2.70
C GLN A 40 -6.95 17.16 4.23
N ASP A 41 -6.63 15.97 4.77
CA ASP A 41 -6.69 15.70 6.22
C ASP A 41 -5.32 15.87 6.90
N VAL A 42 -4.25 16.09 6.14
CA VAL A 42 -2.86 16.12 6.65
C VAL A 42 -2.73 17.06 7.82
N ASP A 43 -3.21 18.31 7.70
CA ASP A 43 -3.09 19.30 8.77
C ASP A 43 -3.80 18.88 10.05
N GLY A 44 -5.00 18.29 9.94
CA GLY A 44 -5.79 17.81 11.06
C GLY A 44 -5.19 16.59 11.76
N VAL A 45 -4.68 15.64 10.96
CA VAL A 45 -3.95 14.46 11.46
C VAL A 45 -2.67 14.91 12.18
N VAL A 46 -1.86 15.75 11.55
CA VAL A 46 -0.61 16.28 12.11
C VAL A 46 -0.85 17.00 13.43
N GLN A 47 -1.88 17.84 13.50
CA GLN A 47 -2.25 18.53 14.73
C GLN A 47 -2.64 17.54 15.85
N SER A 48 -3.49 16.57 15.53
CA SER A 48 -3.91 15.53 16.49
C SER A 48 -2.73 14.71 17.01
N LEU A 49 -1.78 14.38 16.13
CA LEU A 49 -0.57 13.64 16.50
C LEU A 49 0.34 14.48 17.42
N ARG A 50 0.54 15.76 17.12
CA ARG A 50 1.30 16.68 17.99
C ARG A 50 0.68 16.79 19.39
N GLU A 51 -0.64 16.91 19.48
CA GLU A 51 -1.37 16.91 20.75
C GLU A 51 -1.20 15.60 21.52
N GLY A 52 -1.08 14.48 20.79
CA GLY A 52 -0.74 13.16 21.31
C GLY A 52 0.74 12.96 21.67
N GLY A 53 1.58 14.00 21.58
CA GLY A 53 3.01 13.95 21.92
C GLY A 53 3.91 13.35 20.84
N VAL A 54 3.44 13.26 19.59
CA VAL A 54 4.23 12.78 18.44
C VAL A 54 5.10 13.91 17.90
N GLU A 55 6.37 13.61 17.65
CA GLU A 55 7.29 14.53 16.98
C GLU A 55 7.04 14.51 15.46
N ILE A 56 6.87 15.68 14.85
CA ILE A 56 6.76 15.81 13.40
C ILE A 56 8.10 16.25 12.85
N VAL A 57 8.65 15.48 11.93
CA VAL A 57 10.00 15.65 11.40
C VAL A 57 9.92 16.38 10.06
N PRO A 58 10.72 17.44 9.84
CA PRO A 58 10.82 18.09 8.54
C PRO A 58 11.25 17.10 7.45
N SER A 59 10.54 17.10 6.33
CA SER A 59 10.83 16.25 5.17
C SER A 59 10.77 17.09 3.90
N PRO A 60 11.75 17.00 2.97
CA PRO A 60 11.68 17.67 1.68
C PRO A 60 10.60 17.10 0.73
N GLU A 61 10.09 15.91 1.01
CA GLU A 61 9.09 15.19 0.25
C GLU A 61 7.73 15.91 0.28
N ASP A 62 7.13 16.13 -0.89
CA ASP A 62 5.85 16.81 -1.09
C ASP A 62 4.65 15.83 -1.19
N TRP A 63 4.89 14.56 -0.88
CA TRP A 63 3.96 13.42 -0.97
C TRP A 63 3.73 12.70 0.37
N LEU A 64 4.50 13.03 1.42
CA LEU A 64 4.32 12.50 2.78
C LEU A 64 4.66 13.52 3.88
N VAL A 65 4.29 13.19 5.12
CA VAL A 65 4.82 13.82 6.35
C VAL A 65 5.51 12.76 7.19
N LYS A 66 6.71 13.05 7.69
CA LYS A 66 7.42 12.17 8.62
C LYS A 66 7.06 12.49 10.06
N ALA A 67 6.86 11.44 10.84
CA ALA A 67 6.58 11.51 12.26
C ALA A 67 7.46 10.51 13.03
N ARG A 68 7.77 10.83 14.28
CA ARG A 68 8.50 9.94 15.19
C ARG A 68 7.72 9.74 16.48
N ALA A 69 7.54 8.48 16.85
CA ALA A 69 6.89 8.11 18.11
C ALA A 69 7.58 6.89 18.71
N GLY A 70 8.01 6.98 19.98
CA GLY A 70 8.60 5.84 20.68
C GLY A 70 9.90 5.29 20.08
N GLY A 71 10.61 6.08 19.27
CA GLY A 71 11.83 5.67 18.57
C GLY A 71 11.60 5.04 17.19
N GLU A 72 10.35 4.91 16.74
CA GLU A 72 10.00 4.45 15.39
C GLU A 72 9.76 5.64 14.45
N GLU A 73 10.19 5.51 13.20
CA GLU A 73 9.90 6.45 12.11
C GLU A 73 8.64 6.03 11.36
N ILE A 74 7.81 7.02 11.05
CA ILE A 74 6.45 6.82 10.57
C ILE A 74 6.19 7.77 9.42
N ASP A 75 5.78 7.22 8.29
CA ASP A 75 5.47 7.97 7.09
C ASP A 75 3.95 8.11 6.94
N LEU A 76 3.46 9.35 6.97
CA LEU A 76 2.08 9.70 6.67
C LEU A 76 1.98 10.06 5.18
N ILE A 77 1.74 9.05 4.37
CA ILE A 77 1.69 9.13 2.91
C ILE A 77 0.33 9.64 2.48
N PHE A 78 0.28 10.72 1.73
CA PHE A 78 -0.97 11.21 1.13
C PHE A 78 -0.96 11.17 -0.41
N GLU A 79 0.18 10.79 -0.98
CA GLU A 79 0.31 10.43 -2.38
C GLU A 79 1.18 9.18 -2.51
N LEU A 80 0.56 8.08 -2.94
CA LEU A 80 1.15 6.76 -3.04
C LEU A 80 1.54 6.51 -4.50
N SER A 81 2.84 6.41 -4.78
CA SER A 81 3.39 6.22 -6.14
C SER A 81 2.85 7.24 -7.15
N HIS A 82 2.93 8.53 -6.79
CA HIS A 82 2.44 9.67 -7.58
C HIS A 82 0.91 9.73 -7.78
N ARG A 83 0.15 8.91 -7.03
CA ARG A 83 -1.31 8.91 -7.08
C ARG A 83 -1.88 9.33 -5.72
N PRO A 84 -2.87 10.22 -5.68
CA PRO A 84 -3.44 10.67 -4.42
C PRO A 84 -4.08 9.49 -3.66
N VAL A 85 -3.94 9.47 -2.34
CA VAL A 85 -4.70 8.56 -1.49
C VAL A 85 -6.17 8.98 -1.52
N THR A 86 -7.03 8.09 -2.01
CA THR A 86 -8.46 8.39 -2.23
C THR A 86 -9.35 7.85 -1.10
N ASP A 87 -10.57 8.37 -1.00
CA ASP A 87 -11.59 7.83 -0.10
C ASP A 87 -11.89 6.36 -0.37
N ASP A 88 -12.01 5.99 -1.66
CA ASP A 88 -12.31 4.62 -2.09
C ASP A 88 -11.21 3.64 -1.63
N MET A 89 -9.94 4.03 -1.76
CA MET A 89 -8.79 3.26 -1.29
C MET A 89 -8.85 3.03 0.24
N LEU A 90 -9.17 4.08 1.01
CA LEU A 90 -9.26 3.97 2.46
C LEU A 90 -10.51 3.20 2.91
N GLN A 91 -11.61 3.25 2.17
CA GLN A 91 -12.85 2.51 2.46
C GLN A 91 -12.70 1.01 2.19
N LYS A 92 -11.92 0.62 1.17
CA LYS A 92 -11.62 -0.78 0.85
C LYS A 92 -10.64 -1.44 1.83
N ALA A 93 -10.01 -0.65 2.71
CA ALA A 93 -9.05 -1.16 3.68
C ALA A 93 -9.66 -2.22 4.62
N HIS A 94 -8.90 -3.28 4.89
CA HIS A 94 -9.31 -4.37 5.75
C HIS A 94 -8.89 -4.13 7.20
N VAL A 95 -9.80 -4.30 8.16
CA VAL A 95 -9.45 -4.18 9.58
C VAL A 95 -8.78 -5.46 10.09
N LEU A 96 -7.45 -5.47 10.16
CA LEU A 96 -6.61 -6.61 10.56
C LEU A 96 -5.91 -6.33 11.90
N ALA A 97 -5.50 -7.39 12.59
CA ALA A 97 -4.66 -7.28 13.79
C ALA A 97 -3.18 -7.18 13.39
N VAL A 98 -2.51 -6.13 13.83
CA VAL A 98 -1.08 -5.87 13.62
C VAL A 98 -0.47 -5.56 14.99
N ASP A 99 0.46 -6.39 15.45
CA ASP A 99 1.10 -6.29 16.77
C ASP A 99 0.11 -6.04 17.92
N SER A 100 -0.96 -6.83 17.95
CA SER A 100 -2.07 -6.76 18.93
C SER A 100 -3.00 -5.55 18.80
N VAL A 101 -2.82 -4.69 17.80
CA VAL A 101 -3.72 -3.56 17.50
C VAL A 101 -4.51 -3.84 16.23
N ARG A 102 -5.85 -3.84 16.32
CA ARG A 102 -6.71 -3.92 15.12
C ARG A 102 -6.75 -2.58 14.40
N MET A 103 -6.39 -2.48 13.14
CA MET A 103 -6.44 -1.21 12.39
C MET A 103 -6.77 -1.45 10.91
N PRO A 104 -7.23 -0.43 10.17
CA PRO A 104 -7.38 -0.54 8.73
C PRO A 104 -6.02 -0.75 8.07
N VAL A 105 -5.94 -1.74 7.18
CA VAL A 105 -4.76 -2.09 6.38
C VAL A 105 -5.15 -2.01 4.92
N LEU A 106 -4.31 -1.37 4.10
CA LEU A 106 -4.56 -1.15 2.68
C LEU A 106 -4.89 -2.47 1.97
N ALA A 107 -5.92 -2.47 1.12
CA ALA A 107 -6.37 -3.69 0.47
C ALA A 107 -5.25 -4.31 -0.40
N PRO A 108 -5.18 -5.65 -0.53
CA PRO A 108 -4.16 -6.32 -1.34
C PRO A 108 -4.04 -5.79 -2.78
N HIS A 109 -5.18 -5.46 -3.41
CA HIS A 109 -5.22 -4.89 -4.75
C HIS A 109 -4.51 -3.52 -4.80
N ASP A 110 -4.92 -2.57 -3.97
CA ASP A 110 -4.31 -1.22 -3.92
C ASP A 110 -2.82 -1.27 -3.50
N MET A 111 -2.49 -2.22 -2.62
CA MET A 111 -1.13 -2.46 -2.19
C MET A 111 -0.22 -3.01 -3.30
N LEU A 112 -0.75 -3.86 -4.20
CA LEU A 112 0.01 -4.31 -5.37
C LEU A 112 0.02 -3.24 -6.47
N SER A 113 -1.12 -2.61 -6.76
CA SER A 113 -1.26 -1.53 -7.73
C SER A 113 -0.25 -0.41 -7.45
N SER A 114 -0.18 0.09 -6.22
CA SER A 114 0.82 1.11 -5.84
C SER A 114 2.27 0.68 -6.10
N ARG A 115 2.64 -0.57 -5.82
CA ARG A 115 4.00 -1.05 -6.12
C ARG A 115 4.26 -1.21 -7.62
N LEU A 116 3.23 -1.54 -8.41
CA LEU A 116 3.33 -1.56 -9.87
C LEU A 116 3.53 -0.13 -10.41
N ALA A 117 2.76 0.84 -9.91
CA ALA A 117 2.92 2.25 -10.29
C ALA A 117 4.30 2.82 -9.93
N ALA A 118 4.98 2.28 -8.93
CA ALA A 118 6.33 2.70 -8.54
C ALA A 118 7.45 2.12 -9.44
N LEU A 119 7.12 1.22 -10.37
CA LEU A 119 8.11 0.61 -11.26
C LEU A 119 8.68 1.66 -12.22
N SER A 120 10.01 1.69 -12.32
CA SER A 120 10.74 2.49 -13.29
C SER A 120 11.98 1.74 -13.77
N GLU A 121 12.66 2.25 -14.80
CA GLU A 121 13.92 1.67 -15.28
C GLU A 121 15.01 1.62 -14.19
N GLN A 122 14.95 2.56 -13.23
CA GLN A 122 15.88 2.63 -12.11
C GLN A 122 15.44 1.80 -10.91
N TYR A 123 14.13 1.51 -10.80
CA TYR A 123 13.53 0.78 -9.69
C TYR A 123 12.57 -0.28 -10.24
N CYS A 124 13.13 -1.46 -10.54
CA CYS A 124 12.37 -2.60 -11.06
C CYS A 124 12.78 -3.88 -10.30
N ASP A 125 12.05 -4.20 -9.23
CA ASP A 125 12.23 -5.43 -8.45
C ASP A 125 10.99 -6.32 -8.56
N PHE A 126 10.97 -7.15 -9.60
CA PHE A 126 9.92 -8.16 -9.80
C PHE A 126 9.97 -9.28 -8.75
N GLY A 127 11.10 -9.52 -8.10
CA GLY A 127 11.23 -10.59 -7.10
C GLY A 127 10.37 -10.30 -5.86
N ARG A 128 10.41 -9.07 -5.38
CA ARG A 128 9.55 -8.61 -4.27
C ARG A 128 8.07 -8.63 -4.65
N LEU A 129 7.75 -8.12 -5.84
CA LEU A 129 6.38 -8.12 -6.36
C LEU A 129 5.82 -9.55 -6.52
N LEU A 130 6.63 -10.48 -7.02
CA LEU A 130 6.24 -11.88 -7.20
C LEU A 130 5.88 -12.56 -5.87
N THR A 131 6.61 -12.24 -4.80
CA THR A 131 6.33 -12.76 -3.46
C THR A 131 4.95 -12.32 -2.98
N ILE A 132 4.62 -11.04 -3.15
CA ILE A 132 3.32 -10.47 -2.80
C ILE A 132 2.21 -11.06 -3.68
N ALA A 133 2.42 -11.10 -4.99
CA ALA A 133 1.48 -11.62 -5.97
C ALA A 133 1.09 -13.09 -5.68
N ARG A 134 2.08 -13.93 -5.35
CA ARG A 134 1.83 -15.34 -4.99
C ARG A 134 1.08 -15.49 -3.67
N ALA A 135 1.49 -14.75 -2.65
CA ALA A 135 0.88 -14.83 -1.33
C ALA A 135 -0.59 -14.35 -1.33
N LEU A 136 -0.91 -13.37 -2.19
CA LEU A 136 -2.21 -12.70 -2.20
C LEU A 136 -3.02 -12.98 -3.48
N ARG A 137 -2.68 -14.04 -4.23
CA ARG A 137 -3.27 -14.40 -5.52
C ARG A 137 -4.79 -14.30 -5.54
N GLU A 138 -5.45 -14.95 -4.59
CA GLU A 138 -6.91 -15.05 -4.54
C GLU A 138 -7.60 -13.79 -4.00
N ARG A 139 -6.83 -12.77 -3.58
CA ARG A 139 -7.33 -11.52 -2.96
C ARG A 139 -7.12 -10.29 -3.83
N ILE A 140 -6.50 -10.46 -5.00
CA ILE A 140 -6.19 -9.37 -5.93
C ILE A 140 -7.12 -9.49 -7.12
N ASP A 141 -7.74 -8.37 -7.49
CA ASP A 141 -8.46 -8.25 -8.76
C ASP A 141 -7.44 -8.06 -9.90
N TRP A 142 -7.13 -9.16 -10.58
CA TRP A 142 -6.15 -9.20 -11.66
C TRP A 142 -6.67 -8.55 -12.94
N ASP A 143 -7.98 -8.60 -13.20
CA ASP A 143 -8.57 -8.04 -14.41
C ASP A 143 -8.61 -6.50 -14.31
N ALA A 144 -8.89 -5.96 -13.12
CA ALA A 144 -8.74 -4.54 -12.85
C ALA A 144 -7.29 -4.07 -13.04
N LEU A 145 -6.29 -4.79 -12.50
CA LEU A 145 -4.88 -4.43 -12.69
C LEU A 145 -4.47 -4.47 -14.16
N ARG A 146 -4.96 -5.45 -14.93
CA ARG A 146 -4.70 -5.49 -16.38
C ARG A 146 -5.28 -4.29 -17.09
N ALA A 147 -6.54 -3.95 -16.82
CA ALA A 147 -7.20 -2.82 -17.45
C ALA A 147 -6.48 -1.50 -17.12
N GLU A 148 -6.01 -1.36 -15.88
CA GLU A 148 -5.26 -0.20 -15.38
C GLU A 148 -3.88 -0.07 -16.04
N TYR A 149 -3.14 -1.19 -16.16
CA TYR A 149 -1.71 -1.19 -16.51
C TYR A 149 -1.37 -1.68 -17.92
N GLN A 150 -2.35 -2.02 -18.77
CA GLN A 150 -2.14 -2.55 -20.13
C GLN A 150 -1.27 -1.69 -21.06
N HIS A 151 -1.07 -0.41 -20.74
CA HIS A 151 -0.25 0.52 -21.53
C HIS A 151 1.05 0.92 -20.83
N GLU A 152 1.31 0.41 -19.62
CA GLU A 152 2.53 0.68 -18.86
C GLU A 152 3.52 -0.48 -19.03
N PRO A 153 4.68 -0.28 -19.68
CA PRO A 153 5.56 -1.39 -20.10
C PRO A 153 6.03 -2.31 -18.97
N LEU A 154 6.42 -1.75 -17.82
CA LEU A 154 6.96 -2.53 -16.71
C LEU A 154 5.86 -3.28 -15.93
N PRO A 155 4.77 -2.63 -15.48
CA PRO A 155 3.61 -3.33 -14.94
C PRO A 155 3.02 -4.39 -15.88
N ASP A 156 2.82 -4.07 -17.17
CA ASP A 156 2.27 -5.02 -18.15
C ASP A 156 3.19 -6.24 -18.32
N ALA A 157 4.50 -6.02 -18.41
CA ALA A 157 5.48 -7.11 -18.46
C ALA A 157 5.47 -7.98 -17.20
N PHE A 158 5.28 -7.38 -16.01
CA PHE A 158 5.14 -8.14 -14.77
C PHE A 158 3.87 -9.00 -14.76
N LEU A 159 2.73 -8.43 -15.17
CA LEU A 159 1.47 -9.19 -15.28
C LEU A 159 1.60 -10.35 -16.28
N TYR A 160 2.23 -10.11 -17.43
CA TYR A 160 2.55 -11.17 -18.39
C TYR A 160 3.47 -12.24 -17.79
N LEU A 161 4.49 -11.85 -17.01
CA LEU A 161 5.35 -12.79 -16.31
C LEU A 161 4.55 -13.66 -15.33
N LEU A 162 3.59 -13.09 -14.59
CA LEU A 162 2.72 -13.87 -13.70
C LEU A 162 1.91 -14.93 -14.44
N GLU A 163 1.42 -14.62 -15.65
CA GLU A 163 0.74 -15.60 -16.51
C GLU A 163 1.68 -16.74 -16.92
N ARG A 164 2.89 -16.39 -17.38
CA ARG A 164 3.91 -17.37 -17.79
C ARG A 164 4.38 -18.27 -16.66
N LEU A 165 4.31 -17.79 -15.42
CA LEU A 165 4.65 -18.53 -14.20
C LEU A 165 3.47 -19.31 -13.61
N GLY A 166 2.29 -19.27 -14.23
CA GLY A 166 1.07 -19.90 -13.73
C GLY A 166 0.58 -19.32 -12.41
N VAL A 167 0.93 -18.05 -12.11
CA VAL A 167 0.46 -17.34 -10.92
C VAL A 167 -0.92 -16.76 -11.16
N ILE A 168 -1.25 -16.36 -12.38
CA ILE A 168 -2.59 -15.86 -12.75
C ILE A 168 -3.02 -16.52 -14.06
N GLU A 169 -4.34 -16.58 -14.30
CA GLU A 169 -4.88 -17.18 -15.52
C GLU A 169 -4.49 -16.33 -16.75
N PRO A 170 -4.11 -16.91 -17.90
CA PRO A 170 -3.76 -16.14 -19.10
C PRO A 170 -4.89 -15.25 -19.60
N ARG A 171 -4.54 -14.09 -20.19
CA ARG A 171 -5.52 -13.16 -20.80
C ARG A 171 -6.46 -13.83 -21.82
N ASP A 172 -5.94 -14.78 -22.60
CA ASP A 172 -6.70 -15.43 -23.67
C ASP A 172 -7.59 -16.60 -23.17
N ALA A 173 -7.33 -17.14 -21.98
CA ALA A 173 -8.16 -18.19 -21.39
C ALA A 173 -9.56 -17.67 -20.96
N GLN A 174 -9.71 -16.36 -20.74
CA GLN A 174 -11.00 -15.72 -20.43
C GLN A 174 -11.87 -15.45 -21.66
N LYS A 175 -11.32 -15.48 -22.89
CA LYS A 175 -12.09 -15.34 -24.14
C LYS A 175 -12.71 -16.65 -24.61
N GLU A 176 -12.25 -17.79 -24.07
CA GLU A 176 -12.77 -19.13 -24.35
C GLU A 176 -13.56 -19.67 -23.14
N GLY A 177 -14.57 -18.92 -22.70
CA GLY A 177 -15.63 -19.39 -21.80
C GLY A 177 -16.98 -19.37 -22.54
N PRO A 178 -17.86 -20.38 -22.32
CA PRO A 178 -18.99 -20.71 -23.19
C PRO A 178 -20.08 -19.63 -23.32
#